data_AF-A0A1F9P4N1-F1
#
_entry.id   AF-A0A1F9P4N1-F1
#
_cell.length_a   1.000
_cell.length_b   1.000
_cell.length_c   1.000
_cell.angle_alpha   90.00
_cell.angle_beta   90.00
_cell.angle_gamma   90.00
#
_symmetry.space_group_name_H-M   'P 1'
#
loop_
_entity.id
_entity.type
_entity.pdbx_description
1 polymer ?
#
loop_
_entity_poly.entity_id
_entity_poly.type
_entity_poly.pdbx_seq_one_letter_code
_entity_poly.pdbx_strand_id
1 'polypeptide(L)' 'MYAKFPFFSLALMYASNLDVPLSILFGEDKLYWVVELQMTEAYLDKGFVLIKLADASAT' A
#
# COMPACT_ATOMS: atom_id res chain seq x y z
N MET A 1 7.40 3.39 4.55
CA MET A 1 6.01 3.91 4.42
C MET A 1 6.08 5.28 3.81
N TYR A 2 5.31 5.54 2.74
CA TYR A 2 5.26 6.86 2.08
C TYR A 2 4.13 7.74 2.61
N ALA A 3 2.90 7.19 2.69
CA ALA A 3 1.72 7.95 3.04
C ALA A 3 0.61 7.06 3.61
N LYS A 4 -0.35 7.69 4.31
CA LYS A 4 -1.59 7.06 4.77
C LYS A 4 -2.80 7.87 4.32
N PHE A 5 -3.91 7.18 4.05
CA PHE A 5 -5.13 7.81 3.58
C PHE A 5 -6.37 7.24 4.29
N PRO A 6 -7.40 8.05 4.54
CA PRO A 6 -8.67 7.57 5.09
C PRO A 6 -9.50 6.78 4.06
N PHE A 7 -9.21 6.94 2.76
CA PHE A 7 -9.96 6.30 1.68
C PHE A 7 -9.04 5.53 0.74
N PHE A 8 -9.48 4.34 0.33
CA PHE A 8 -8.73 3.47 -0.59
C PHE A 8 -8.45 4.13 -1.94
N SER A 9 -9.42 4.88 -2.49
CA SER A 9 -9.28 5.57 -3.77
C SER A 9 -8.13 6.58 -3.79
N LEU A 10 -7.91 7.29 -2.68
CA LEU A 10 -6.80 8.23 -2.53
C LEU A 10 -5.45 7.51 -2.43
N ALA A 11 -5.40 6.41 -1.66
CA ALA A 11 -4.20 5.57 -1.58
C ALA A 11 -3.83 4.98 -2.94
N LEU A 12 -4.83 4.51 -3.70
CA LEU A 12 -4.65 3.97 -5.03
C LEU A 12 -4.17 5.04 -6.02
N MET A 13 -4.80 6.22 -6.03
CA MET A 13 -4.37 7.33 -6.87
C MET A 13 -2.94 7.73 -6.56
N TYR A 14 -2.58 7.85 -5.28
CA TYR A 14 -1.21 8.18 -4.86
C TYR A 14 -0.21 7.11 -5.31
N ALA A 15 -0.51 5.83 -5.07
CA ALA A 15 0.37 4.72 -5.43
C ALA A 15 0.59 4.64 -6.95
N SER A 16 -0.44 4.87 -7.77
CA SER A 16 -0.33 4.85 -9.24
C SER A 16 0.49 6.00 -9.82
N ASN A 17 0.75 7.07 -9.05
CA ASN A 17 1.58 8.20 -9.47
C ASN A 17 3.06 8.03 -9.09
N LEU A 18 3.41 6.96 -8.40
CA LEU A 18 4.78 6.67 -7.99
C LEU A 18 5.39 5.61 -8.91
N ASP A 19 6.58 5.89 -9.41
CA ASP A 19 7.31 5.01 -10.34
C ASP A 19 8.13 3.94 -9.58
N VAL A 20 7.53 3.38 -8.53
CA VAL A 20 8.15 2.34 -7.70
C VAL A 20 7.12 1.27 -7.35
N PRO A 21 7.53 0.00 -7.13
CA PRO A 21 6.62 -1.06 -6.74
C PRO A 21 6.09 -0.85 -5.32
N LEU A 22 4.77 -0.78 -5.18
CA LEU A 22 4.07 -0.44 -3.94
C LEU A 22 3.01 -1.48 -3.57
N SER A 23 2.72 -1.56 -2.28
CA SER A 23 1.56 -2.27 -1.72
C SER A 23 0.67 -1.31 -0.96
N ILE A 24 -0.64 -1.55 -1.04
CA ILE A 24 -1.63 -0.84 -0.23
C ILE A 24 -2.11 -1.80 0.85
N LEU A 25 -1.87 -1.41 2.10
CA LEU A 25 -2.23 -2.18 3.29
C LEU A 25 -3.32 -1.45 4.09
N PHE A 26 -4.21 -2.20 4.73
CA PHE A 26 -5.15 -1.66 5.71
C PHE A 26 -4.60 -1.90 7.11
N GLY A 27 -4.35 -0.82 7.85
CA GLY A 27 -3.77 -0.85 9.19
C GLY A 27 -4.81 -0.91 10.29
N GLU A 28 -4.35 -1.24 11.51
CA GLU A 28 -5.18 -1.24 12.72
C GLU A 28 -5.76 0.15 13.05
N ASP A 29 -5.09 1.22 12.57
CA ASP A 29 -5.56 2.61 12.65
C ASP A 29 -6.73 2.90 11.71
N LYS A 30 -7.25 1.90 11.00
CA LYS A 30 -8.33 2.00 10.01
C LYS A 30 -7.99 2.92 8.84
N LEU A 31 -6.71 3.07 8.55
CA LEU A 31 -6.21 3.83 7.41
C LEU A 31 -5.62 2.90 6.35
N TYR A 32 -5.55 3.39 5.12
CA TYR A 32 -4.88 2.75 4.00
C TYR A 32 -3.45 3.26 3.90
N TRP A 33 -2.48 2.37 4.06
CA TRP A 33 -1.07 2.66 4.05
C TRP A 33 -0.46 2.30 2.70
N VAL A 34 0.27 3.24 2.12
CA VAL A 34 1.07 3.00 0.91
C VAL A 34 2.51 2.73 1.35
N VAL A 35 2.96 1.50 1.13
CA VAL A 35 4.28 1.02 1.52
C VAL A 35 5.02 0.44 0.33
N GLU A 36 6.36 0.44 0.39
CA GLU A 36 7.17 -0.26 -0.60
C GLU A 36 6.87 -1.76 -0.57
N LEU A 37 6.87 -2.38 -1.75
CA LEU A 37 6.61 -3.81 -1.89
C LEU A 37 7.51 -4.66 -0.97
N GLN A 38 8.80 -4.31 -0.86
CA GLN A 38 9.78 -5.01 -0.01
C GLN A 38 9.47 -4.95 1.49
N MET A 39 8.66 -3.99 1.96
CA MET A 39 8.28 -3.88 3.36
C MET A 39 6.98 -4.62 3.69
N THR A 40 6.27 -5.12 2.68
CA THR A 40 4.91 -5.67 2.82
C THR A 40 4.84 -6.76 3.87
N GLU A 41 5.72 -7.77 3.78
CA GLU A 41 5.75 -8.90 4.71
C GLU A 41 5.91 -8.44 6.17
N ALA A 42 6.82 -7.49 6.42
CA ALA A 42 7.06 -6.96 7.76
C ALA A 42 5.84 -6.23 8.37
N TYR A 43 4.90 -5.76 7.55
CA TYR A 43 3.63 -5.19 8.02
C TYR A 43 2.53 -6.25 8.14
N LEU A 44 2.51 -7.26 7.27
CA LEU A 44 1.59 -8.40 7.40
C LEU A 44 1.82 -9.15 8.72
N ASP A 45 3.08 -9.35 9.11
CA ASP A 45 3.44 -9.94 10.41
C ASP A 45 2.96 -9.12 11.61
N LYS A 46 2.68 -7.83 11.39
CA LYS A 46 2.14 -6.90 12.40
C LYS A 46 0.62 -6.80 12.36
N GLY A 47 -0.07 -7.66 11.61
CA GLY A 47 -1.53 -7.71 11.53
C GLY A 47 -2.16 -6.77 10.49
N PHE A 48 -1.35 -6.17 9.60
CA PHE A 48 -1.90 -5.39 8.49
C PHE A 48 -2.52 -6.32 7.45
N VAL A 49 -3.54 -5.82 6.74
CA VAL A 49 -4.22 -6.59 5.69
C VAL A 49 -3.82 -6.06 4.31
N LEU A 50 -3.32 -6.93 3.44
CA LEU A 50 -3.03 -6.58 2.05
C LEU A 50 -4.32 -6.35 1.26
N ILE A 51 -4.49 -5.16 0.70
CA ILE A 51 -5.67 -4.80 -0.12
C ILE A 51 -5.36 -4.91 -1.61
N LYS A 52 -4.18 -4.47 -2.05
CA LYS A 52 -3.76 -4.57 -3.44
C LYS A 52 -2.24 -4.56 -3.55
N LEU A 53 -1.73 -5.49 -4.36
CA LEU A 53 -0.40 -5.41 -4.95
C LEU A 53 -0.52 -4.49 -6.17
N ALA A 54 0.21 -3.38 -6.20
CA ALA A 54 0.35 -2.67 -7.46
C ALA A 54 1.27 -3.53 -8.33
N ASP A 55 0.71 -4.29 -9.26
CA ASP A 55 1.50 -4.98 -10.28
C ASP A 55 2.35 -3.94 -11.00
N ALA A 56 3.67 -3.99 -10.79
CA ALA A 56 4.65 -3.20 -11.53
C ALA A 56 4.87 -3.78 -12.95
N SER A 57 3.83 -4.36 -13.55
CA SER A 57 3.92 -5.10 -14.81
C SER A 57 2.62 -4.97 -15.60
N ALA A 58 2.35 -3.76 -16.07
CA ALA A 58 1.69 -3.59 -17.35
C ALA A 58 2.72 -2.90 -18.25
N THR A 59 3.30 -3.71 -19.15
CA THR A 59 4.15 -3.39 -20.31
C THR A 59 3.93 -2.03 -20.94
#